data_AF-A0A947MLE5-F1
#
_entry.id   AF-A0A947MLE5-F1
#
_cell.length_a   1.000
_cell.length_b   1.000
_cell.length_c   1.000
_cell.angle_alpha   90.00
_cell.angle_beta   90.00
_cell.angle_gamma   90.00
#
_symmetry.space_group_name_H-M   'P 1'
#
loop_
_entity.id
_entity.type
_entity.pdbx_description
1 polymer ?
#
loop_
_entity_poly.entity_id
_entity_poly.type
_entity_poly.pdbx_seq_one_letter_code
_entity_poly.pdbx_strand_id
1 'polypeptide(L)'
;MAKNLFKNSKIQCPIKINSTYYPESQTMELEILEPESNMQENPAAFEGWTLLLLSRGICKKVILKFKSLEIDNKFYFDSVSAEKRHYFRFIYRLTKFSKQFKDIFSISESNRKDMQLFQEHFLKIKKVNDFPKKISSYNPNYGLEHILEQGLASDEKLRKEYGIDFPLFNQLPNGLFQEAVEEKNRIFCKGRFDLWGISPEDTFNLFELKEPKNKQVGVISELYFYANFAHDLLNEKDNFFLNKTKSDFRGYNLFSNGQLKKVKAYFLVHSFHSEIKDSIDNIMNLLNTNSPIEFSYIYYSLSDKKTEEITKFLKNHLN
;
A
#
# COMPACT_ATOMS: atom_id res chain seq x y z
N MET A 1 -3.48 12.32 -34.33
CA MET A 1 -3.19 13.39 -33.35
C MET A 1 -3.62 12.93 -31.97
N ALA A 2 -2.69 12.63 -31.06
CA ALA A 2 -2.99 12.30 -29.68
C ALA A 2 -3.44 13.58 -28.94
N LYS A 3 -4.71 13.67 -28.55
CA LYS A 3 -5.20 14.77 -27.69
C LYS A 3 -4.96 14.39 -26.24
N ASN A 4 -4.31 15.28 -25.50
CA ASN A 4 -4.03 15.14 -24.08
C ASN A 4 -5.35 15.29 -23.28
N LEU A 5 -6.03 14.17 -23.06
CA LEU A 5 -7.41 14.10 -22.53
C LEU A 5 -7.57 14.68 -21.13
N PHE A 6 -6.47 14.73 -20.39
CA PHE A 6 -6.33 15.39 -19.09
C PHE A 6 -6.84 16.84 -19.11
N LYS A 7 -6.61 17.59 -20.21
CA LYS A 7 -7.11 18.97 -20.32
C LYS A 7 -8.64 19.07 -20.39
N ASN A 8 -9.33 18.06 -20.92
CA ASN A 8 -10.79 18.07 -21.06
C ASN A 8 -11.51 17.38 -19.89
N SER A 9 -10.84 16.51 -19.13
CA SER A 9 -11.42 15.77 -17.99
C SER A 9 -11.24 16.46 -16.63
N LYS A 10 -10.66 17.69 -16.59
CA LYS A 10 -10.21 18.39 -15.36
C LYS A 10 -9.21 17.58 -14.51
N ILE A 11 -8.64 16.49 -15.03
CA ILE A 11 -7.56 15.77 -14.35
C ILE A 11 -6.25 16.31 -14.87
N GLN A 12 -5.37 16.79 -14.01
CA GLN A 12 -4.02 17.12 -14.43
C GLN A 12 -3.18 15.84 -14.36
N CYS A 13 -2.61 15.40 -15.48
CA CYS A 13 -1.62 14.33 -15.44
C CYS A 13 -0.46 14.80 -14.55
N PRO A 14 -0.08 14.03 -13.53
CA PRO A 14 0.96 14.47 -12.62
C PRO A 14 2.29 14.62 -13.36
N ILE A 15 3.15 15.47 -12.81
CA ILE A 15 4.54 15.59 -13.22
C ILE A 15 5.19 14.20 -13.18
N LYS A 16 5.97 13.84 -14.22
CA LYS A 16 6.67 12.54 -14.39
C LYS A 16 5.82 11.33 -14.78
N ILE A 17 4.57 11.55 -15.21
CA ILE A 17 3.80 10.54 -15.96
C ILE A 17 3.45 11.13 -17.32
N ASN A 18 3.92 10.51 -18.40
CA ASN A 18 3.43 10.82 -19.74
C ASN A 18 2.16 10.00 -20.00
N SER A 19 1.27 10.54 -20.83
CA SER A 19 0.04 9.86 -21.16
C SER A 19 -0.40 10.10 -22.60
N THR A 20 -0.89 9.02 -23.21
CA THR A 20 -1.38 9.02 -24.58
C THR A 20 -2.71 8.29 -24.62
N TYR A 21 -3.76 8.96 -25.09
CA TYR A 21 -5.06 8.32 -25.27
C TYR A 21 -5.31 7.95 -26.73
N TYR A 22 -5.84 6.74 -26.92
CA TYR A 22 -6.23 6.17 -28.19
C TYR A 22 -7.77 6.10 -28.27
N PRO A 23 -8.44 7.04 -28.96
CA PRO A 23 -9.90 7.15 -28.95
C PRO A 23 -10.64 5.93 -29.51
N GLU A 24 -10.09 5.32 -30.56
CA GLU A 24 -10.72 4.20 -31.27
C GLU A 24 -10.86 2.97 -30.35
N SER A 25 -9.84 2.69 -29.55
CA SER A 25 -9.81 1.56 -28.60
C SER A 25 -10.21 1.97 -27.17
N GLN A 26 -10.47 3.25 -26.92
CA GLN A 26 -10.69 3.83 -25.59
C GLN A 26 -9.60 3.43 -24.58
N THR A 27 -8.35 3.39 -25.05
CA THR A 27 -7.20 2.94 -24.26
C THR A 27 -6.34 4.13 -23.85
N MET A 28 -5.93 4.17 -22.59
CA MET A 28 -4.93 5.12 -22.10
C MET A 28 -3.59 4.39 -21.94
N GLU A 29 -2.55 4.87 -22.61
CA GLU A 29 -1.18 4.51 -22.26
C GLU A 29 -0.65 5.49 -21.22
N LEU A 30 -0.07 4.96 -20.15
CA LEU A 30 0.62 5.73 -19.11
C LEU A 30 2.08 5.31 -19.08
N GLU A 31 3.00 6.27 -19.18
CA GLU A 31 4.43 6.05 -19.08
C GLU A 31 4.97 6.64 -17.77
N ILE A 32 5.40 5.75 -16.88
CA ILE A 32 6.00 6.09 -15.58
C ILE A 32 7.48 6.38 -15.77
N LEU A 33 7.91 7.63 -15.51
CA LEU A 33 9.29 8.05 -15.73
C LEU A 33 10.22 7.78 -14.54
N GLU A 34 9.68 7.64 -13.33
CA GLU A 34 10.43 7.39 -12.09
C GLU A 34 9.78 6.26 -11.26
N PRO A 35 9.82 5.00 -11.74
CA PRO A 35 9.25 3.87 -10.99
C PRO A 35 9.95 3.58 -9.65
N GLU A 36 11.13 4.14 -9.41
CA GLU A 36 11.91 4.10 -8.18
C GLU A 36 11.50 5.13 -7.12
N SER A 37 10.55 6.03 -7.42
CA SER A 37 10.03 6.96 -6.41
C SER A 37 9.24 6.22 -5.32
N ASN A 38 8.96 6.93 -4.23
CA ASN A 38 8.04 6.42 -3.21
C ASN A 38 6.64 6.22 -3.84
N MET A 39 6.00 5.07 -3.57
CA MET A 39 4.67 4.73 -4.13
C MET A 39 3.55 5.68 -3.68
N GLN A 40 3.76 6.41 -2.58
CA GLN A 40 2.85 7.47 -2.14
C GLN A 40 2.92 8.72 -3.02
N GLU A 41 4.05 8.93 -3.70
CA GLU A 41 4.24 10.08 -4.56
C GLU A 41 3.64 9.82 -5.93
N ASN A 42 3.11 10.89 -6.52
CA ASN A 42 2.47 10.84 -7.84
C ASN A 42 3.26 10.08 -8.92
N PRO A 43 4.59 10.19 -9.06
CA PRO A 43 5.34 9.53 -10.13
C PRO A 43 5.22 8.00 -10.11
N ALA A 44 5.17 7.36 -8.93
CA ALA A 44 5.15 5.90 -8.79
C ALA A 44 3.78 5.33 -8.37
N ALA A 45 2.76 6.18 -8.24
CA ALA A 45 1.41 5.84 -7.80
C ALA A 45 0.49 5.28 -8.93
N PHE A 46 0.99 4.38 -9.76
CA PHE A 46 0.30 3.97 -11.00
C PHE A 46 -1.06 3.30 -10.76
N GLU A 47 -1.25 2.58 -9.65
CA GLU A 47 -2.50 1.92 -9.29
C GLU A 47 -3.58 2.96 -9.04
N GLY A 48 -3.28 3.97 -8.21
CA GLY A 48 -4.20 5.06 -7.93
C GLY A 48 -4.60 5.82 -9.20
N TRP A 49 -3.64 6.15 -10.07
CA TRP A 49 -3.94 6.82 -11.34
C TRP A 49 -4.75 5.96 -12.30
N THR A 50 -4.39 4.68 -12.44
CA THR A 50 -5.10 3.73 -13.29
C THR A 50 -6.55 3.57 -12.84
N LEU A 51 -6.77 3.33 -11.55
CA LEU A 51 -8.11 3.18 -10.97
C LEU A 51 -8.92 4.48 -11.07
N LEU A 52 -8.28 5.64 -10.89
CA LEU A 52 -8.94 6.92 -11.06
C LEU A 52 -9.44 7.15 -12.50
N LEU A 53 -8.63 6.81 -13.50
CA LEU A 53 -9.02 6.95 -14.91
C LEU A 53 -10.17 6.01 -15.28
N LEU A 54 -10.09 4.75 -14.85
CA LEU A 54 -11.11 3.74 -15.10
C LEU A 54 -12.42 4.06 -14.37
N SER A 55 -12.35 4.45 -13.10
CA SER A 55 -13.52 4.78 -12.27
C SER A 55 -14.31 5.99 -12.77
N ARG A 56 -13.64 6.90 -13.50
CA ARG A 56 -14.25 8.06 -14.15
C ARG A 56 -14.69 7.80 -15.58
N GLY A 57 -14.50 6.58 -16.09
CA GLY A 57 -14.85 6.22 -17.47
C GLY A 57 -14.05 6.98 -18.54
N ILE A 58 -12.88 7.52 -18.19
CA ILE A 58 -12.02 8.26 -19.14
C ILE A 58 -11.44 7.32 -20.19
N CYS A 59 -11.17 6.09 -19.79
CA CYS A 59 -10.75 5.00 -20.67
C CYS A 59 -11.40 3.69 -20.20
N LYS A 60 -11.40 2.70 -21.08
CA LYS A 60 -11.83 1.33 -20.77
C LYS A 60 -10.66 0.40 -20.47
N LYS A 61 -9.47 0.76 -20.97
CA LYS A 61 -8.24 -0.03 -20.80
C LYS A 61 -7.07 0.89 -20.51
N VAL A 62 -6.10 0.35 -19.78
CA VAL A 62 -4.82 1.02 -19.50
C VAL A 62 -3.65 0.14 -19.93
N ILE A 63 -2.71 0.72 -20.67
CA ILE A 63 -1.41 0.12 -20.97
C ILE A 63 -0.36 0.87 -20.16
N LEU A 64 0.37 0.17 -19.29
CA LEU A 64 1.44 0.77 -18.52
C LEU A 64 2.79 0.53 -19.19
N LYS A 65 3.52 1.61 -19.44
CA LYS A 65 4.93 1.64 -19.79
C LYS A 65 5.70 2.26 -18.62
N PHE A 66 6.95 1.87 -18.43
CA PHE A 66 7.81 2.51 -17.41
C PHE A 66 9.27 2.57 -17.85
N LYS A 67 10.01 3.53 -17.30
CA LYS A 67 11.46 3.61 -17.48
C LYS A 67 12.12 2.43 -16.77
N SER A 68 12.78 1.57 -17.53
CA SER A 68 13.52 0.44 -16.98
C SER A 68 14.76 0.93 -16.21
N LEU A 69 15.05 0.31 -15.05
CA LEU A 69 16.35 0.41 -14.37
C LEU A 69 17.29 -0.76 -14.69
N GLU A 70 16.98 -1.49 -15.78
CA GLU A 70 17.71 -2.64 -16.31
C GLU A 70 17.92 -3.76 -15.27
N ILE A 71 17.08 -4.80 -15.36
CA ILE A 71 17.31 -6.05 -14.64
C ILE A 71 18.04 -6.99 -15.61
N ASP A 72 19.27 -7.37 -15.27
CA ASP A 72 20.01 -8.36 -16.05
C ASP A 72 19.80 -9.79 -15.50
N ASN A 73 20.18 -10.79 -16.29
CA ASN A 73 20.02 -12.21 -15.93
C ASN A 73 20.93 -12.65 -14.75
N LYS A 74 21.88 -11.80 -14.33
CA LYS A 74 22.81 -12.03 -13.22
C LYS A 74 22.41 -11.23 -11.99
N PHE A 75 21.20 -10.67 -11.96
CA PHE A 75 20.72 -9.92 -10.82
C PHE A 75 20.47 -10.84 -9.60
N TYR A 76 20.91 -10.39 -8.43
CA TYR A 76 20.70 -11.03 -7.13
C TYR A 76 20.13 -10.03 -6.14
N PHE A 77 19.30 -10.49 -5.19
CA PHE A 77 18.73 -9.66 -4.13
C PHE A 77 19.69 -9.41 -2.95
N ASP A 78 20.99 -9.48 -3.19
CA ASP A 78 22.02 -9.15 -2.21
C ASP A 78 22.46 -7.68 -2.37
N SER A 79 22.58 -6.99 -1.24
CA SER A 79 23.04 -5.61 -1.11
C SER A 79 22.34 -4.62 -2.05
N VAL A 80 21.03 -4.82 -2.27
CA VAL A 80 20.20 -3.99 -3.14
C VAL A 80 20.22 -2.53 -2.68
N SER A 81 20.46 -1.59 -3.60
CA SER A 81 20.42 -0.15 -3.32
C SER A 81 19.02 0.35 -2.93
N ALA A 82 18.94 1.49 -2.22
CA ALA A 82 17.66 2.08 -1.83
C ALA A 82 16.72 2.33 -3.04
N GLU A 83 17.28 2.85 -4.13
CA GLU A 83 16.58 3.09 -5.40
C GLU A 83 16.00 1.78 -5.97
N LYS A 84 16.81 0.72 -6.09
CA LYS A 84 16.36 -0.58 -6.59
C LYS A 84 15.32 -1.22 -5.68
N ARG A 85 15.36 -0.99 -4.37
CA ARG A 85 14.33 -1.49 -3.43
C ARG A 85 12.96 -0.87 -3.70
N HIS A 86 12.89 0.42 -4.06
CA HIS A 86 11.64 1.05 -4.49
C HIS A 86 11.18 0.52 -5.85
N TYR A 87 12.10 0.39 -6.80
CA TYR A 87 11.81 -0.22 -8.10
C TYR A 87 11.25 -1.65 -7.97
N PHE A 88 11.80 -2.49 -7.10
CA PHE A 88 11.27 -3.84 -6.85
C PHE A 88 9.89 -3.83 -6.19
N ARG A 89 9.60 -2.86 -5.31
CA ARG A 89 8.22 -2.65 -4.84
C ARG A 89 7.31 -2.30 -6.01
N PHE A 90 7.72 -1.41 -6.91
CA PHE A 90 6.97 -1.07 -8.11
C PHE A 90 6.67 -2.30 -9.00
N ILE A 91 7.68 -3.11 -9.33
CA ILE A 91 7.50 -4.32 -10.15
C ILE A 91 6.64 -5.39 -9.45
N TYR A 92 6.79 -5.55 -8.12
CA TYR A 92 5.93 -6.43 -7.33
C TYR A 92 4.47 -5.99 -7.39
N ARG A 93 4.20 -4.70 -7.16
CA ARG A 93 2.85 -4.13 -7.25
C ARG A 93 2.27 -4.31 -8.65
N LEU A 94 3.07 -4.05 -9.67
CA LEU A 94 2.67 -4.21 -11.07
C LEU A 94 2.30 -5.66 -11.39
N THR A 95 3.01 -6.63 -10.83
CA THR A 95 2.69 -8.06 -10.96
C THR A 95 1.32 -8.40 -10.36
N LYS A 96 1.00 -7.87 -9.17
CA LYS A 96 -0.29 -8.10 -8.52
C LYS A 96 -1.42 -7.40 -9.27
N PHE A 97 -1.21 -6.14 -9.62
CA PHE A 97 -2.18 -5.33 -10.37
C PHE A 97 -2.51 -5.95 -11.73
N SER A 98 -1.50 -6.39 -12.48
CA SER A 98 -1.68 -7.04 -13.79
C SER A 98 -2.45 -8.35 -13.70
N LYS A 99 -2.28 -9.11 -12.61
CA LYS A 99 -3.03 -10.36 -12.39
C LYS A 99 -4.50 -10.07 -12.07
N GLN A 100 -4.76 -9.08 -11.20
CA GLN A 100 -6.11 -8.73 -10.77
C GLN A 100 -6.93 -8.09 -11.92
N PHE A 101 -6.31 -7.20 -12.69
CA PHE A 101 -6.98 -6.39 -13.71
C PHE A 101 -6.67 -6.84 -15.15
N LYS A 102 -6.36 -8.13 -15.37
CA LYS A 102 -5.88 -8.69 -16.64
C LYS A 102 -6.71 -8.33 -17.89
N ASP A 103 -8.02 -8.09 -17.72
CA ASP A 103 -8.94 -7.81 -18.84
C ASP A 103 -8.94 -6.33 -19.26
N ILE A 104 -8.52 -5.43 -18.36
CA ILE A 104 -8.57 -3.98 -18.53
C ILE A 104 -7.21 -3.29 -18.34
N PHE A 105 -6.18 -4.03 -17.92
CA PHE A 105 -4.84 -3.54 -17.69
C PHE A 105 -3.80 -4.47 -18.32
N SER A 106 -2.82 -3.89 -18.99
CA SER A 106 -1.67 -4.62 -19.51
C SER A 106 -0.38 -3.82 -19.40
N ILE A 107 0.76 -4.51 -19.42
CA ILE A 107 2.08 -3.90 -19.46
C ILE A 107 2.54 -3.82 -20.92
N SER A 108 3.18 -2.71 -21.30
CA SER A 108 3.80 -2.53 -22.62
C SER A 108 4.81 -3.65 -22.92
N GLU A 109 4.85 -4.09 -24.18
CA GLU A 109 5.79 -5.09 -24.68
C GLU A 109 7.26 -4.74 -24.33
N SER A 110 7.61 -3.45 -24.39
CA SER A 110 8.96 -2.96 -24.06
C SER A 110 9.42 -3.27 -22.64
N ASN A 111 8.49 -3.52 -21.72
CA ASN A 111 8.76 -3.75 -20.30
C ASN A 111 8.57 -5.22 -19.87
N ARG A 112 8.17 -6.13 -20.78
CA ARG A 112 7.92 -7.54 -20.42
C ARG A 112 9.16 -8.26 -19.91
N LYS A 113 10.33 -7.95 -20.49
CA LYS A 113 11.59 -8.61 -20.10
C LYS A 113 11.94 -8.36 -18.62
N ASP A 114 11.84 -7.11 -18.17
CA ASP A 114 12.08 -6.74 -16.77
C ASP A 114 11.11 -7.45 -15.82
N MET A 115 9.83 -7.48 -16.18
CA MET A 115 8.80 -8.17 -15.41
C MET A 115 9.11 -9.66 -15.27
N GLN A 116 9.47 -10.31 -16.38
CA GLN A 116 9.78 -11.73 -16.41
C GLN A 116 11.02 -12.05 -15.57
N LEU A 117 12.13 -11.32 -15.79
CA LEU A 117 13.37 -11.54 -15.05
C LEU A 117 13.18 -11.31 -13.55
N PHE A 118 12.48 -10.23 -13.16
CA PHE A 118 12.14 -10.01 -11.76
C PHE A 118 11.37 -11.20 -11.19
N GLN A 119 10.29 -11.64 -11.85
CA GLN A 119 9.47 -12.74 -11.35
C GLN A 119 10.23 -14.06 -11.26
N GLU A 120 11.05 -14.39 -12.27
CA GLU A 120 11.87 -15.61 -12.29
C GLU A 120 12.84 -15.67 -11.10
N HIS A 121 13.48 -14.56 -10.75
CA HIS A 121 14.38 -14.48 -9.60
C HIS A 121 13.61 -14.40 -8.29
N PHE A 122 12.57 -13.55 -8.24
CA PHE A 122 11.77 -13.31 -7.05
C PHE A 122 11.10 -14.61 -6.58
N LEU A 123 10.52 -15.41 -7.46
CA LEU A 123 9.86 -16.66 -7.08
C LEU A 123 10.82 -17.72 -6.51
N LYS A 124 12.12 -17.69 -6.84
CA LYS A 124 13.09 -18.71 -6.41
C LYS A 124 13.61 -18.53 -4.99
N ILE A 125 13.47 -17.34 -4.42
CA ILE A 125 14.06 -17.01 -3.12
C ILE A 125 13.03 -17.11 -2.00
N LYS A 126 13.49 -17.50 -0.80
CA LYS A 126 12.69 -17.36 0.42
C LYS A 126 12.62 -15.90 0.81
N LYS A 127 11.42 -15.40 1.11
CA LYS A 127 11.18 -14.03 1.53
C LYS A 127 10.63 -14.02 2.94
N VAL A 128 11.30 -13.30 3.83
CA VAL A 128 10.90 -13.18 5.23
C VAL A 128 10.62 -11.71 5.57
N ASN A 129 9.55 -11.46 6.32
CA ASN A 129 9.24 -10.10 6.77
C ASN A 129 10.14 -9.65 7.92
N ASP A 130 10.26 -8.34 8.08
CA ASP A 130 10.78 -7.72 9.29
C ASP A 130 9.88 -7.99 10.50
N PHE A 131 10.41 -7.81 11.70
CA PHE A 131 9.67 -7.96 12.95
C PHE A 131 9.99 -6.82 13.92
N PRO A 132 9.04 -6.38 14.74
CA PRO A 132 9.27 -5.29 15.67
C PRO A 132 10.19 -5.74 16.82
N LYS A 133 11.16 -4.90 17.17
CA LYS A 133 12.11 -5.13 18.29
C LYS A 133 11.86 -4.25 19.51
N LYS A 134 10.85 -3.37 19.42
CA LYS A 134 10.44 -2.44 20.48
C LYS A 134 9.02 -1.95 20.23
N ILE A 135 8.39 -1.41 21.27
CA ILE A 135 7.13 -0.68 21.19
C ILE A 135 7.24 0.55 20.26
N SER A 136 6.11 1.09 19.82
CA SER A 136 6.07 2.44 19.23
C SER A 136 6.33 3.48 20.32
N SER A 137 7.09 4.52 19.99
CA SER A 137 7.29 5.66 20.90
C SER A 137 6.16 6.68 20.69
N TYR A 138 5.51 7.08 21.78
CA TYR A 138 4.64 8.25 21.75
C TYR A 138 5.49 9.54 21.77
N ASN A 139 5.10 10.52 20.97
CA ASN A 139 5.67 11.88 21.02
C ASN A 139 4.53 12.86 20.76
N PRO A 140 4.17 13.71 21.74
CA PRO A 140 3.04 14.63 21.62
C PRO A 140 3.28 15.76 20.62
N ASN A 141 4.53 15.97 20.18
CA ASN A 141 4.87 16.97 19.17
C ASN A 141 4.71 16.43 17.74
N TYR A 142 4.34 15.16 17.57
CA TYR A 142 4.06 14.60 16.26
C TYR A 142 2.64 14.99 15.81
N GLY A 143 2.41 14.94 14.49
CA GLY A 143 1.16 15.40 13.87
C GLY A 143 -0.09 14.61 14.27
N LEU A 144 -1.24 15.04 13.76
CA LEU A 144 -2.55 14.46 14.08
C LEU A 144 -2.61 12.95 13.79
N GLU A 145 -1.97 12.52 12.71
CA GLU A 145 -1.87 11.11 12.33
C GLU A 145 -1.27 10.26 13.46
N HIS A 146 -0.17 10.72 14.08
CA HIS A 146 0.47 10.01 15.19
C HIS A 146 -0.41 9.99 16.45
N ILE A 147 -1.09 11.09 16.75
CA ILE A 147 -2.01 11.17 17.90
C ILE A 147 -3.16 10.17 17.73
N LEU A 148 -3.76 10.14 16.54
CA LEU A 148 -4.87 9.25 16.24
C LEU A 148 -4.43 7.79 16.18
N GLU A 149 -3.27 7.48 15.57
CA GLU A 149 -2.69 6.14 15.56
C GLU A 149 -2.50 5.61 16.99
N GLN A 150 -1.83 6.38 17.85
CA GLN A 150 -1.56 5.99 19.23
C GLN A 150 -2.85 5.91 20.05
N GLY A 151 -3.77 6.85 19.83
CA GLY A 151 -5.10 6.86 20.44
C GLY A 151 -5.89 5.60 20.10
N LEU A 152 -5.98 5.25 18.82
CA LEU A 152 -6.69 4.04 18.38
C LEU A 152 -6.02 2.77 18.88
N ALA A 153 -4.68 2.70 18.95
CA ALA A 153 -4.03 1.53 19.53
C ALA A 153 -4.32 1.39 21.04
N SER A 154 -4.49 2.49 21.77
CA SER A 154 -4.50 2.50 23.25
C SER A 154 -5.88 2.63 23.88
N ASP A 155 -6.83 3.29 23.23
CA ASP A 155 -8.17 3.60 23.76
C ASP A 155 -9.27 2.78 23.07
N GLU A 156 -9.83 1.81 23.80
CA GLU A 156 -10.92 0.97 23.32
C GLU A 156 -12.19 1.77 22.99
N LYS A 157 -12.51 2.81 23.77
CA LYS A 157 -13.69 3.63 23.52
C LYS A 157 -13.55 4.36 22.20
N LEU A 158 -12.37 4.94 21.95
CA LEU A 158 -12.08 5.62 20.70
C LEU A 158 -12.17 4.67 19.49
N ARG A 159 -11.63 3.45 19.58
CA ARG A 159 -11.76 2.46 18.50
C ARG A 159 -13.22 2.12 18.20
N LYS A 160 -14.02 1.89 19.25
CA LYS A 160 -15.44 1.55 19.13
C LYS A 160 -16.27 2.67 18.52
N GLU A 161 -15.89 3.94 18.70
CA GLU A 161 -16.51 5.08 18.01
C GLU A 161 -16.44 4.96 16.48
N TYR A 162 -15.43 4.25 15.95
CA TYR A 162 -15.24 4.00 14.52
C TYR A 162 -15.64 2.59 14.08
N GLY A 163 -16.41 1.87 14.90
CA GLY A 163 -16.89 0.53 14.59
C GLY A 163 -15.81 -0.56 14.66
N ILE A 164 -14.70 -0.30 15.35
CA ILE A 164 -13.62 -1.28 15.53
C ILE A 164 -13.71 -1.83 16.96
N ASP A 165 -14.12 -3.09 17.08
CA ASP A 165 -14.41 -3.75 18.36
C ASP A 165 -13.32 -4.75 18.81
N PHE A 166 -12.17 -4.76 18.13
CA PHE A 166 -11.00 -5.56 18.46
C PHE A 166 -9.76 -4.70 18.77
N PRO A 167 -8.73 -5.27 19.45
CA PRO A 167 -7.48 -4.56 19.70
C PRO A 167 -6.75 -4.19 18.41
N LEU A 168 -6.21 -2.97 18.37
CA LEU A 168 -5.32 -2.52 17.31
C LEU A 168 -3.90 -2.34 17.84
N PHE A 169 -2.93 -2.57 16.97
CA PHE A 169 -1.53 -2.32 17.17
C PHE A 169 -1.04 -1.41 16.05
N ASN A 170 0.02 -0.67 16.32
CA ASN A 170 0.54 0.32 15.40
C ASN A 170 1.89 -0.05 14.82
N GLN A 171 2.23 0.59 13.71
CA GLN A 171 3.58 0.69 13.19
C GLN A 171 4.23 -0.69 12.92
N LEU A 172 3.50 -1.65 12.35
CA LEU A 172 4.02 -3.00 12.05
C LEU A 172 5.05 -2.93 10.92
N PRO A 173 6.30 -3.37 11.11
CA PRO A 173 7.32 -3.34 10.05
C PRO A 173 6.92 -4.16 8.81
N ASN A 174 7.08 -3.57 7.62
CA ASN A 174 6.77 -4.20 6.32
C ASN A 174 8.01 -4.35 5.40
N GLY A 175 9.20 -4.42 6.00
CA GLY A 175 10.42 -4.75 5.26
C GLY A 175 10.39 -6.21 4.77
N LEU A 176 10.98 -6.46 3.60
CA LEU A 176 11.11 -7.80 3.02
C LEU A 176 12.58 -8.13 2.81
N PHE A 177 12.96 -9.34 3.19
CA PHE A 177 14.34 -9.81 3.17
C PHE A 177 14.44 -11.19 2.52
N GLN A 178 15.54 -11.43 1.81
CA GLN A 178 15.90 -12.74 1.30
C GLN A 178 16.46 -13.61 2.44
N GLU A 179 15.91 -14.80 2.66
CA GLU A 179 16.30 -15.80 3.67
C GLU A 179 16.21 -15.35 5.15
N ALA A 180 16.88 -14.26 5.54
CA ALA A 180 17.01 -13.77 6.90
C ALA A 180 17.01 -12.23 6.98
N VAL A 181 16.57 -11.67 8.12
CA VAL A 181 16.45 -10.23 8.36
C VAL A 181 17.81 -9.59 8.65
N GLU A 182 18.56 -9.33 7.57
CA GLU A 182 19.85 -8.63 7.57
C GLU A 182 19.87 -7.53 6.50
N GLU A 183 20.61 -6.43 6.70
CA GLU A 183 20.61 -5.30 5.74
C GLU A 183 21.02 -5.73 4.32
N LYS A 184 22.05 -6.59 4.20
CA LYS A 184 22.51 -7.13 2.92
C LYS A 184 21.41 -7.92 2.19
N ASN A 185 20.51 -8.57 2.92
CA ASN A 185 19.43 -9.37 2.35
C ASN A 185 18.18 -8.56 2.00
N ARG A 186 18.18 -7.23 2.16
CA ARG A 186 16.97 -6.43 2.03
C ARG A 186 16.54 -6.29 0.57
N ILE A 187 15.30 -6.71 0.29
CA ILE A 187 14.67 -6.66 -1.03
C ILE A 187 13.83 -5.37 -1.19
N PHE A 188 13.00 -5.07 -0.19
CA PHE A 188 12.10 -3.91 -0.19
C PHE A 188 12.55 -2.87 0.82
N CYS A 189 12.18 -1.60 0.59
CA CYS A 189 12.44 -0.54 1.55
C CYS A 189 11.82 -0.86 2.92
N LYS A 190 12.30 -0.18 3.96
CA LYS A 190 11.63 -0.21 5.25
C LYS A 190 10.41 0.70 5.20
N GLY A 191 9.34 0.25 5.82
CA GLY A 191 8.11 1.00 6.05
C GLY A 191 7.35 0.32 7.16
N ARG A 192 6.18 0.84 7.48
CA ARG A 192 5.32 0.28 8.51
C ARG A 192 3.86 0.40 8.09
N PHE A 193 3.05 -0.54 8.52
CA PHE A 193 1.61 -0.37 8.54
C PHE A 193 1.24 0.54 9.71
N ASP A 194 0.44 1.58 9.46
CA ASP A 194 0.08 2.54 10.51
C ASP A 194 -0.66 1.83 11.65
N LEU A 195 -1.71 1.10 11.30
CA LEU A 195 -2.51 0.32 12.25
C LEU A 195 -2.87 -1.06 11.68
N TRP A 196 -2.97 -2.04 12.57
CA TRP A 196 -3.45 -3.37 12.23
C TRP A 196 -4.06 -4.09 13.44
N GLY A 197 -4.86 -5.12 13.20
CA GLY A 197 -5.42 -5.98 14.24
C GLY A 197 -5.96 -7.28 13.65
N ILE A 198 -6.36 -8.19 14.53
CA ILE A 198 -7.03 -9.44 14.14
C ILE A 198 -8.42 -9.40 14.74
N SER A 199 -9.45 -9.48 13.88
CA SER A 199 -10.84 -9.54 14.35
C SER A 199 -11.18 -10.92 14.91
N PRO A 200 -12.29 -11.06 15.66
CA PRO A 200 -12.71 -12.36 16.20
C PRO A 200 -12.90 -13.47 15.16
N GLU A 201 -13.08 -13.13 13.88
CA GLU A 201 -13.22 -14.06 12.76
C GLU A 201 -11.88 -14.39 12.07
N ASP A 202 -10.76 -14.31 12.80
CA ASP A 202 -9.39 -14.61 12.33
C ASP A 202 -9.00 -13.83 11.05
N THR A 203 -9.48 -12.60 10.95
CA THR A 203 -9.24 -11.74 9.79
C THR A 203 -8.19 -10.69 10.13
N PHE A 204 -7.14 -10.61 9.33
CA PHE A 204 -6.12 -9.57 9.44
C PHE A 204 -6.68 -8.26 8.88
N ASN A 205 -6.85 -7.27 9.74
CA ASN A 205 -7.37 -5.95 9.39
C ASN A 205 -6.20 -4.96 9.39
N LEU A 206 -5.98 -4.30 8.26
CA LEU A 206 -4.95 -3.29 8.04
C LEU A 206 -5.61 -1.94 7.84
N PHE A 207 -5.10 -0.88 8.45
CA PHE A 207 -5.60 0.48 8.25
C PHE A 207 -4.45 1.39 7.86
N GLU A 208 -4.61 2.05 6.71
CA GLU A 208 -3.74 3.14 6.27
C GLU A 208 -4.37 4.46 6.69
N LEU A 209 -3.69 5.19 7.57
CA LEU A 209 -4.19 6.43 8.14
C LEU A 209 -3.70 7.60 7.30
N LYS A 210 -4.58 8.57 7.01
CA LYS A 210 -4.14 9.85 6.44
C LYS A 210 -4.76 11.03 7.16
N GLU A 211 -3.92 12.01 7.47
CA GLU A 211 -4.37 13.30 7.97
C GLU A 211 -5.08 14.16 6.90
N PRO A 212 -5.88 15.17 7.29
CA PRO A 212 -6.63 16.00 6.36
C PRO A 212 -5.81 16.81 5.35
N LYS A 213 -4.48 16.82 5.41
CA LYS A 213 -3.62 17.54 4.44
C LYS A 213 -2.89 16.61 3.49
N ASN A 214 -2.73 15.32 3.84
CA ASN A 214 -2.02 14.34 3.03
C ASN A 214 -3.00 13.60 2.12
N LYS A 215 -3.16 14.11 0.89
CA LYS A 215 -4.24 13.70 -0.01
C LYS A 215 -3.76 13.33 -1.40
N GLN A 216 -2.60 12.71 -1.57
CA GLN A 216 -2.20 12.31 -2.92
C GLN A 216 -2.88 11.00 -3.33
N VAL A 217 -3.06 10.83 -4.64
CA VAL A 217 -3.60 9.59 -5.25
C VAL A 217 -2.80 8.35 -4.83
N GLY A 218 -1.53 8.53 -4.46
CA GLY A 218 -0.65 7.47 -3.97
C GLY A 218 -1.08 6.77 -2.68
N VAL A 219 -2.03 7.30 -1.91
CA VAL A 219 -2.62 6.54 -0.78
C VAL A 219 -3.22 5.21 -1.25
N ILE A 220 -3.82 5.18 -2.45
CA ILE A 220 -4.39 3.97 -3.03
C ILE A 220 -3.30 2.94 -3.29
N SER A 221 -2.20 3.39 -3.89
CA SER A 221 -1.04 2.55 -4.23
C SER A 221 -0.35 1.98 -2.99
N GLU A 222 -0.28 2.78 -1.92
CA GLU A 222 0.26 2.37 -0.62
C GLU A 222 -0.60 1.28 0.04
N LEU A 223 -1.91 1.52 0.23
CA LEU A 223 -2.78 0.52 0.83
C LEU A 223 -2.85 -0.76 -0.04
N TYR A 224 -2.88 -0.61 -1.38
CA TYR A 224 -2.85 -1.74 -2.30
C TYR A 224 -1.60 -2.62 -2.11
N PHE A 225 -0.43 -1.98 -1.99
CA PHE A 225 0.82 -2.67 -1.71
C PHE A 225 0.79 -3.38 -0.36
N TYR A 226 0.41 -2.67 0.72
CA TYR A 226 0.39 -3.23 2.06
C TYR A 226 -0.57 -4.41 2.18
N ALA A 227 -1.74 -4.33 1.56
CA ALA A 227 -2.71 -5.41 1.60
C ALA A 227 -2.24 -6.64 0.82
N ASN A 228 -1.66 -6.47 -0.38
CA ASN A 228 -1.08 -7.58 -1.15
C ASN A 228 0.12 -8.21 -0.43
N PHE A 229 0.98 -7.38 0.16
CA PHE A 229 2.11 -7.83 0.95
C PHE A 229 1.65 -8.69 2.13
N ALA A 230 0.68 -8.20 2.91
CA ALA A 230 0.10 -8.94 4.02
C ALA A 230 -0.56 -10.24 3.53
N HIS A 231 -1.34 -10.20 2.46
CA HIS A 231 -2.01 -11.37 1.91
C HIS A 231 -1.01 -12.46 1.51
N ASP A 232 0.05 -12.12 0.76
CA ASP A 232 1.06 -13.10 0.37
C ASP A 232 1.81 -13.67 1.58
N LEU A 233 2.16 -12.81 2.52
CA LEU A 233 2.88 -13.18 3.74
C LEU A 233 2.09 -14.15 4.61
N LEU A 234 0.80 -13.87 4.83
CA LEU A 234 -0.04 -14.67 5.71
C LEU A 234 -0.49 -15.99 5.08
N ASN A 235 -0.54 -16.06 3.75
CA ASN A 235 -0.88 -17.27 3.00
C ASN A 235 0.35 -18.07 2.54
N GLU A 236 1.55 -17.68 2.96
CA GLU A 236 2.84 -18.25 2.52
C GLU A 236 2.97 -18.40 0.99
N LYS A 237 2.36 -17.47 0.25
CA LYS A 237 2.28 -17.52 -1.21
C LYS A 237 3.61 -17.10 -1.82
N ASP A 238 3.98 -17.68 -2.96
CA ASP A 238 5.15 -17.24 -3.76
C ASP A 238 6.46 -17.20 -2.92
N ASN A 239 6.66 -18.16 -2.00
CA ASN A 239 7.79 -18.25 -1.06
C ASN A 239 7.92 -17.08 -0.07
N PHE A 240 6.80 -16.45 0.30
CA PHE A 240 6.74 -15.57 1.46
C PHE A 240 6.58 -16.39 2.74
N PHE A 241 7.25 -15.97 3.80
CA PHE A 241 7.18 -16.63 5.11
C PHE A 241 7.16 -15.59 6.21
N LEU A 242 6.24 -15.78 7.16
CA LEU A 242 6.28 -15.04 8.41
C LEU A 242 7.59 -15.35 9.16
N ASN A 243 8.23 -14.30 9.66
CA ASN A 243 9.38 -14.45 10.51
C ASN A 243 8.95 -15.06 11.86
N LYS A 244 9.58 -16.18 12.21
CA LYS A 244 9.27 -16.96 13.43
C LYS A 244 9.98 -16.44 14.67
N THR A 245 10.77 -15.36 14.58
CA THR A 245 11.35 -14.73 15.76
C THR A 245 10.24 -14.25 16.70
N LYS A 246 10.30 -14.70 17.96
CA LYS A 246 9.37 -14.26 19.00
C LYS A 246 9.53 -12.76 19.25
N SER A 247 8.41 -12.05 19.26
CA SER A 247 8.34 -10.64 19.62
C SER A 247 6.99 -10.33 20.25
N ASP A 248 7.02 -9.78 21.46
CA ASP A 248 5.82 -9.32 22.17
C ASP A 248 5.50 -7.85 21.85
N PHE A 249 6.22 -7.25 20.89
CA PHE A 249 6.04 -5.87 20.53
C PHE A 249 5.01 -5.72 19.41
N ARG A 250 4.18 -4.67 19.51
CA ARG A 250 3.25 -4.24 18.47
C ARG A 250 2.32 -5.35 17.97
N GLY A 251 1.92 -6.27 18.88
CA GLY A 251 1.01 -7.38 18.58
C GLY A 251 1.59 -8.54 17.78
N TYR A 252 2.91 -8.55 17.51
CA TYR A 252 3.52 -9.53 16.60
C TYR A 252 3.36 -10.99 17.07
N ASN A 253 3.27 -11.21 18.38
CA ASN A 253 3.01 -12.52 18.98
C ASN A 253 1.69 -13.15 18.50
N LEU A 254 0.72 -12.36 18.03
CA LEU A 254 -0.56 -12.88 17.56
C LEU A 254 -0.45 -13.73 16.28
N PHE A 255 0.61 -13.58 15.49
CA PHE A 255 0.85 -14.43 14.32
C PHE A 255 1.12 -15.90 14.69
N SER A 256 1.36 -16.22 15.95
CA SER A 256 1.55 -17.60 16.41
C SER A 256 0.24 -18.36 16.66
N ASN A 257 -0.92 -17.70 16.63
CA ASN A 257 -2.20 -18.24 17.09
C ASN A 257 -3.06 -18.94 16.02
N GLY A 258 -2.59 -19.09 14.78
CA GLY A 258 -3.36 -19.76 13.72
C GLY A 258 -3.08 -19.23 12.33
N GLN A 259 -3.84 -19.70 11.34
CA GLN A 259 -3.66 -19.31 9.95
C GLN A 259 -4.62 -18.17 9.56
N LEU A 260 -4.10 -16.95 9.52
CA LEU A 260 -4.84 -15.74 9.11
C LEU A 260 -4.97 -15.68 7.59
N LYS A 261 -6.01 -16.28 7.02
CA LYS A 261 -6.14 -16.36 5.55
C LYS A 261 -6.74 -15.11 4.91
N LYS A 262 -7.55 -14.37 5.66
CA LYS A 262 -8.32 -13.22 5.16
C LYS A 262 -7.62 -11.92 5.50
N VAL A 263 -7.57 -11.01 4.53
CA VAL A 263 -7.07 -9.65 4.70
C VAL A 263 -8.18 -8.67 4.35
N LYS A 264 -8.45 -7.75 5.28
CA LYS A 264 -9.25 -6.55 5.03
C LYS A 264 -8.35 -5.32 5.16
N ALA A 265 -8.47 -4.41 4.21
CA ALA A 265 -7.64 -3.23 4.11
C ALA A 265 -8.53 -1.99 4.08
N TYR A 266 -8.27 -1.05 4.98
CA TYR A 266 -9.09 0.14 5.16
C TYR A 266 -8.27 1.40 4.91
N PHE A 267 -8.84 2.31 4.13
CA PHE A 267 -8.47 3.72 4.23
C PHE A 267 -9.13 4.30 5.48
N LEU A 268 -8.33 4.73 6.45
CA LEU A 268 -8.83 5.46 7.62
C LEU A 268 -8.54 6.94 7.41
N VAL A 269 -9.54 7.70 7.00
CA VAL A 269 -9.33 9.05 6.47
C VAL A 269 -10.34 10.04 7.03
N HIS A 270 -9.93 11.29 7.22
CA HIS A 270 -10.90 12.35 7.49
C HIS A 270 -11.69 12.70 6.22
N SER A 271 -10.97 12.77 5.10
CA SER A 271 -11.52 13.07 3.79
C SER A 271 -10.55 12.60 2.72
N PHE A 272 -11.05 12.11 1.60
CA PHE A 272 -10.24 11.85 0.42
C PHE A 272 -9.88 13.15 -0.33
N HIS A 273 -8.85 13.08 -1.18
CA HIS A 273 -8.49 14.17 -2.09
C HIS A 273 -9.64 14.53 -3.01
N SER A 274 -9.71 15.78 -3.46
CA SER A 274 -10.69 16.20 -4.48
C SER A 274 -10.62 15.36 -5.76
N GLU A 275 -9.44 14.84 -6.11
CA GLU A 275 -9.31 13.97 -7.28
C GLU A 275 -9.91 12.58 -7.08
N ILE A 276 -9.94 12.03 -5.87
CA ILE A 276 -10.46 10.67 -5.64
C ILE A 276 -11.81 10.65 -4.93
N LYS A 277 -12.19 11.73 -4.24
CA LYS A 277 -13.39 11.83 -3.41
C LYS A 277 -14.66 11.44 -4.17
N ASP A 278 -14.87 12.01 -5.36
CA ASP A 278 -16.08 11.76 -6.15
C ASP A 278 -16.05 10.42 -6.90
N SER A 279 -14.92 9.71 -6.85
CA SER A 279 -14.72 8.43 -7.55
C SER A 279 -14.45 7.27 -6.59
N ILE A 280 -14.47 7.51 -5.27
CA ILE A 280 -13.98 6.55 -4.30
C ILE A 280 -14.80 5.26 -4.29
N ASP A 281 -16.13 5.33 -4.43
CA ASP A 281 -16.98 4.13 -4.44
C ASP A 281 -16.71 3.28 -5.68
N ASN A 282 -16.52 3.91 -6.84
CA ASN A 282 -16.12 3.21 -8.07
C ASN A 282 -14.71 2.61 -7.93
N ILE A 283 -13.78 3.32 -7.28
CA ILE A 283 -12.44 2.80 -6.98
C ILE A 283 -12.53 1.59 -6.04
N MET A 284 -13.38 1.64 -5.00
CA MET A 284 -13.60 0.50 -4.10
C MET A 284 -14.18 -0.70 -4.85
N ASN A 285 -15.16 -0.48 -5.73
CA ASN A 285 -15.73 -1.54 -6.55
C ASN A 285 -14.66 -2.19 -7.44
N LEU A 286 -13.79 -1.40 -8.06
CA LEU A 286 -12.67 -1.91 -8.86
C LEU A 286 -11.66 -2.68 -7.99
N LEU A 287 -11.25 -2.13 -6.85
CA LEU A 287 -10.30 -2.77 -5.93
C LEU A 287 -10.79 -4.11 -5.40
N ASN A 288 -12.10 -4.26 -5.18
CA ASN A 288 -12.71 -5.50 -4.72
C ASN A 288 -13.04 -6.49 -5.86
N THR A 289 -12.94 -6.06 -7.12
CA THR A 289 -13.18 -6.95 -8.26
C THR A 289 -12.02 -7.95 -8.41
N ASN A 290 -12.35 -9.25 -8.46
CA ASN A 290 -11.40 -10.36 -8.58
C ASN A 290 -10.27 -10.32 -7.53
N SER A 291 -10.53 -9.75 -6.35
CA SER A 291 -9.55 -9.57 -5.29
C SER A 291 -9.71 -10.63 -4.19
N PRO A 292 -8.62 -11.24 -3.70
CA PRO A 292 -8.66 -12.05 -2.49
C PRO A 292 -8.64 -11.19 -1.20
N ILE A 293 -8.52 -9.88 -1.34
CA ILE A 293 -8.48 -8.88 -0.27
C ILE A 293 -9.75 -8.05 -0.36
N GLU A 294 -10.38 -7.79 0.79
CA GLU A 294 -11.49 -6.84 0.88
C GLU A 294 -10.96 -5.44 1.18
N PHE A 295 -11.26 -4.47 0.33
CA PHE A 295 -10.92 -3.06 0.51
C PHE A 295 -12.15 -2.26 0.92
N SER A 296 -11.99 -1.41 1.92
CA SER A 296 -13.03 -0.50 2.38
C SER A 296 -12.43 0.81 2.87
N TYR A 297 -13.26 1.71 3.36
CA TYR A 297 -12.82 2.94 3.99
C TYR A 297 -13.66 3.27 5.22
N ILE A 298 -13.05 3.96 6.17
CA ILE A 298 -13.68 4.46 7.39
C ILE A 298 -13.38 5.95 7.46
N TYR A 299 -14.44 6.75 7.57
CA TYR A 299 -14.27 8.17 7.84
C TYR A 299 -14.09 8.41 9.34
N TYR A 300 -13.09 9.20 9.71
CA TYR A 300 -12.95 9.71 11.06
C TYR A 300 -13.20 11.21 11.13
N SER A 301 -13.64 11.69 12.30
CA SER A 301 -13.82 13.10 12.57
C SER A 301 -13.23 13.41 13.94
N LEU A 302 -12.23 14.29 13.96
CA LEU A 302 -11.61 14.76 15.19
C LEU A 302 -11.82 16.26 15.30
N SER A 303 -12.51 16.68 16.36
CA SER A 303 -12.50 18.07 16.79
C SER A 303 -11.21 18.38 17.55
N ASP A 304 -10.87 19.67 17.66
CA ASP A 304 -9.72 20.11 18.47
C ASP A 304 -9.83 19.60 19.91
N LYS A 305 -11.02 19.74 20.51
CA LYS A 305 -11.33 19.22 21.85
C LYS A 305 -11.07 17.72 21.97
N LYS A 306 -11.53 16.91 21.01
CA LYS A 306 -11.30 15.46 21.03
C LYS A 306 -9.82 15.12 20.89
N THR A 307 -9.10 15.88 20.06
CA THR A 307 -7.64 15.73 19.88
C THR A 307 -6.89 16.05 21.18
N GLU A 308 -7.30 17.09 21.90
CA GLU A 308 -6.78 17.43 23.23
C GLU A 308 -7.07 16.34 24.26
N GLU A 309 -8.29 15.78 24.26
CA GLU A 309 -8.68 14.68 25.14
C GLU A 309 -7.82 13.44 24.91
N ILE A 310 -7.63 13.02 23.65
CA ILE A 310 -6.76 11.90 23.27
C ILE A 310 -5.31 12.20 23.70
N THR A 311 -4.82 13.39 23.42
CA THR A 311 -3.46 13.80 23.78
C THR A 311 -3.23 13.75 25.29
N LYS A 312 -4.20 14.23 26.07
CA LYS A 312 -4.15 14.17 27.54
C LYS A 312 -4.19 12.72 28.03
N PHE A 313 -5.03 11.87 27.44
CA PHE A 313 -5.07 10.44 27.73
C PHE A 313 -3.70 9.79 27.48
N LEU A 314 -3.12 9.99 26.30
CA LEU A 314 -1.83 9.38 25.93
C LEU A 314 -0.69 9.83 26.83
N LYS A 315 -0.62 11.13 27.18
CA LYS A 315 0.41 11.65 28.11
C LYS A 315 0.36 11.03 29.50
N ASN A 316 -0.82 10.58 29.95
CA ASN A 316 -0.99 9.98 31.27
C ASN A 316 -0.72 8.47 31.29
N HIS A 317 -0.75 7.80 30.14
CA HIS A 317 -0.70 6.33 30.05
C HIS A 317 0.54 5.79 29.31
N LEU A 318 1.22 6.61 28.50
CA LEU A 318 2.36 6.18 27.67
C LEU A 318 3.68 6.91 27.98
N ASN A 319 3.69 7.88 28.90
CA ASN A 319 4.91 8.54 29.37
C ASN A 319 5.51 7.84 30.58
#